data_AF-A0A2E8UCW9-F1
#
_entry.id   AF-A0A2E8UCW9-F1
#
_cell.length_a   1.000
_cell.length_b   1.000
_cell.length_c   1.000
_cell.angle_alpha   90.00
_cell.angle_beta   90.00
_cell.angle_gamma   90.00
#
_symmetry.space_group_name_H-M   'P 1'
#
loop_
_entity.id
_entity.type
_entity.pdbx_description
1 polymer ?
#
loop_
_entity_poly.entity_id
_entity_poly.type
_entity_poly.pdbx_seq_one_letter_code
_entity_poly.pdbx_strand_id
1 'polypeptide(L)'
;MTRKKLTVYDLLQLKGKRQIHEVYVNNVEEAVAAEEAGMDMIVTAYGMPWHGIHGTFEDVQRIREAAPNTHLMSAAPEGSFVNSAEATRKAYDLMRIGCDSFYTNNSSDLIKDLRKENVPVVSHVGLVPGNRNWTGGFRAIGKTAEEAIGVVRHAMELDDAGAIGLEVEVVPPKVAEIVTKKVKLLTISMGSGSTCDGQYLFSQDVLGYTEGHMPRHARVYKNFKEEFSKLHKQRVDAYKEYIKDVESKKFDDPKITVGIEDREYDKFLNLVEKI
;
A
#
# COMPACT_ATOMS: atom_id res chain seq x y z
N MET A 1 5.55 -5.02 -24.75
CA MET A 1 5.15 -3.60 -24.86
C MET A 1 4.90 -3.10 -23.45
N THR A 2 5.54 -2.02 -23.03
CA THR A 2 5.28 -1.37 -21.73
C THR A 2 3.82 -0.93 -21.69
N ARG A 3 3.08 -1.34 -20.65
CA ARG A 3 1.66 -1.00 -20.49
C ARG A 3 1.52 0.50 -20.27
N LYS A 4 0.53 1.13 -20.90
CA LYS A 4 0.23 2.56 -20.69
C LYS A 4 -0.29 2.78 -19.26
N LYS A 5 0.30 3.74 -18.54
CA LYS A 5 -0.23 4.21 -17.25
C LYS A 5 -1.61 4.81 -17.40
N LEU A 6 -2.56 4.36 -16.57
CA LEU A 6 -3.90 4.91 -16.52
C LEU A 6 -3.88 6.26 -15.80
N THR A 7 -4.32 7.30 -16.50
CA THR A 7 -4.53 8.62 -15.91
C THR A 7 -5.86 8.66 -15.15
N VAL A 8 -6.08 9.71 -14.37
CA VAL A 8 -7.41 10.00 -13.76
C VAL A 8 -8.52 9.99 -14.81
N TYR A 9 -8.26 10.55 -16.00
CA TYR A 9 -9.22 10.53 -17.09
C TYR A 9 -9.51 9.10 -17.54
N ASP A 10 -8.47 8.29 -17.79
CA ASP A 10 -8.63 6.90 -18.22
C ASP A 10 -9.42 6.09 -17.18
N LEU A 11 -9.12 6.26 -15.88
CA LEU A 11 -9.82 5.58 -14.78
C LEU A 11 -11.32 5.95 -14.74
N LEU A 12 -11.65 7.25 -14.80
CA LEU A 12 -13.05 7.69 -14.82
C LEU A 12 -13.83 7.14 -16.04
N GLN A 13 -13.15 6.95 -17.17
CA GLN A 13 -13.76 6.36 -18.37
C GLN A 13 -14.05 4.85 -18.23
N LEU A 14 -13.52 4.17 -17.21
CA LEU A 14 -13.78 2.75 -16.94
C LEU A 14 -15.04 2.52 -16.10
N LYS A 15 -15.54 3.56 -15.42
CA LYS A 15 -16.78 3.50 -14.63
C LYS A 15 -17.92 2.87 -15.44
N GLY A 16 -18.56 1.84 -14.87
CA GLY A 16 -19.63 1.08 -15.53
C GLY A 16 -19.23 0.26 -16.77
N LYS A 17 -17.95 0.24 -17.18
CA LYS A 17 -17.46 -0.56 -18.33
C LYS A 17 -16.73 -1.81 -17.89
N ARG A 18 -15.83 -1.69 -16.90
CA ARG A 18 -15.18 -2.83 -16.23
C ARG A 18 -14.77 -2.41 -14.83
N GLN A 19 -14.59 -3.40 -13.96
CA GLN A 19 -14.01 -3.12 -12.65
C GLN A 19 -12.52 -2.80 -12.76
N ILE A 20 -12.07 -1.80 -12.00
CA ILE A 20 -10.66 -1.56 -11.74
C ILE A 20 -10.19 -2.42 -10.56
N HIS A 21 -8.91 -2.78 -10.59
CA HIS A 21 -8.27 -3.50 -9.49
C HIS A 21 -7.22 -2.61 -8.84
N GLU A 22 -7.37 -2.44 -7.53
CA GLU A 22 -6.52 -1.64 -6.65
C GLU A 22 -5.93 -2.51 -5.54
N VAL A 23 -4.66 -2.31 -5.20
CA VAL A 23 -4.01 -3.02 -4.09
C VAL A 23 -3.08 -2.11 -3.29
N TYR A 24 -3.08 -2.25 -1.97
CA TYR A 24 -2.12 -1.57 -1.11
C TYR A 24 -0.81 -2.35 -1.12
N VAL A 25 0.31 -1.69 -1.40
CA VAL A 25 1.66 -2.28 -1.39
C VAL A 25 2.49 -1.71 -0.24
N ASN A 26 3.19 -2.58 0.48
CA ASN A 26 3.98 -2.23 1.66
C ASN A 26 5.45 -1.96 1.33
N ASN A 27 5.95 -2.47 0.21
CA ASN A 27 7.36 -2.45 -0.14
C ASN A 27 7.57 -2.46 -1.66
N VAL A 28 8.83 -2.32 -2.06
CA VAL A 28 9.27 -2.27 -3.46
C VAL A 28 8.96 -3.58 -4.18
N GLU A 29 9.19 -4.72 -3.54
CA GLU A 29 8.99 -6.04 -4.13
C GLU A 29 7.53 -6.27 -4.52
N GLU A 30 6.59 -5.86 -3.67
CA GLU A 30 5.15 -5.89 -3.96
C GLU A 30 4.76 -4.93 -5.08
N ALA A 31 5.36 -3.74 -5.13
CA ALA A 31 5.10 -2.77 -6.19
C ALA A 31 5.56 -3.30 -7.57
N VAL A 32 6.75 -3.89 -7.64
CA VAL A 32 7.24 -4.55 -8.87
C VAL A 32 6.29 -5.66 -9.30
N ALA A 33 5.90 -6.54 -8.36
CA ALA A 33 4.98 -7.63 -8.67
C ALA A 33 3.60 -7.13 -9.14
N ALA A 34 3.09 -6.05 -8.54
CA ALA A 34 1.82 -5.43 -8.93
C ALA A 34 1.89 -4.79 -10.34
N GLU A 35 2.99 -4.12 -10.66
CA GLU A 35 3.26 -3.57 -12.00
C GLU A 35 3.30 -4.69 -13.06
N GLU A 36 4.07 -5.75 -12.79
CA GLU A 36 4.21 -6.90 -13.68
C GLU A 36 2.88 -7.65 -13.89
N ALA A 37 2.09 -7.81 -12.82
CA ALA A 37 0.76 -8.39 -12.89
C ALA A 37 -0.25 -7.51 -13.66
N GLY A 38 0.08 -6.23 -13.87
CA GLY A 38 -0.76 -5.29 -14.56
C GLY A 38 -1.88 -4.74 -13.69
N MET A 39 -1.61 -4.38 -12.43
CA MET A 39 -2.55 -3.67 -11.55
C MET A 39 -2.94 -2.29 -12.12
N ASP A 40 -4.19 -1.84 -11.97
CA ASP A 40 -4.66 -0.56 -12.51
C ASP A 40 -4.19 0.58 -11.61
N MET A 41 -4.34 0.35 -10.30
CA MET A 41 -3.96 1.25 -9.22
C MET A 41 -3.18 0.48 -8.15
N ILE A 42 -2.14 1.11 -7.63
CA ILE A 42 -1.50 0.71 -6.38
C ILE A 42 -1.64 1.85 -5.37
N VAL A 43 -1.70 1.48 -4.10
CA VAL A 43 -1.77 2.41 -2.97
C VAL A 43 -0.56 2.18 -2.08
N THR A 44 0.07 3.24 -1.63
CA THR A 44 0.96 3.17 -0.47
C THR A 44 0.83 4.44 0.36
N ALA A 45 1.34 4.45 1.58
CA ALA A 45 1.27 5.61 2.45
C ALA A 45 2.41 5.55 3.46
N TYR A 46 2.56 6.61 4.24
CA TYR A 46 3.67 6.74 5.19
C TYR A 46 3.21 7.28 6.54
N GLY A 47 3.96 6.94 7.59
CA GLY A 47 3.85 7.58 8.90
C GLY A 47 2.52 7.38 9.63
N MET A 48 1.83 6.25 9.41
CA MET A 48 0.55 5.92 10.06
C MET A 48 0.63 4.59 10.84
N PRO A 49 1.51 4.46 11.85
CA PRO A 49 1.77 3.18 12.53
C PRO A 49 0.55 2.60 13.25
N TRP A 50 -0.39 3.44 13.67
CA TRP A 50 -1.64 2.98 14.28
C TRP A 50 -2.54 2.20 13.32
N HIS A 51 -2.42 2.49 12.02
CA HIS A 51 -3.07 1.76 10.93
C HIS A 51 -2.19 0.61 10.40
N GLY A 52 -1.07 0.30 11.06
CA GLY A 52 -0.10 -0.71 10.61
C GLY A 52 0.79 -0.24 9.45
N ILE A 53 0.75 1.05 9.09
CA ILE A 53 1.53 1.63 7.99
C ILE A 53 2.81 2.23 8.57
N HIS A 54 3.90 1.48 8.42
CA HIS A 54 5.22 1.85 8.95
C HIS A 54 6.15 2.47 7.90
N GLY A 55 5.71 2.55 6.64
CA GLY A 55 6.48 3.14 5.55
C GLY A 55 6.86 4.59 5.84
N THR A 56 7.99 5.00 5.28
CA THR A 56 8.48 6.38 5.26
C THR A 56 8.09 7.07 3.97
N PHE A 57 8.25 8.40 3.92
CA PHE A 57 8.05 9.15 2.68
C PHE A 57 9.02 8.68 1.57
N GLU A 58 10.24 8.30 1.94
CA GLU A 58 11.22 7.75 1.00
C GLU A 58 10.79 6.39 0.45
N ASP A 59 10.12 5.55 1.25
CA ASP A 59 9.57 4.28 0.76
C ASP A 59 8.49 4.51 -0.31
N VAL A 60 7.66 5.55 -0.17
CA VAL A 60 6.68 5.93 -1.20
C VAL A 60 7.38 6.30 -2.52
N GLN A 61 8.49 7.03 -2.44
CA GLN A 61 9.29 7.37 -3.63
C GLN A 61 9.88 6.10 -4.27
N ARG A 62 10.47 5.20 -3.48
CA ARG A 62 11.02 3.94 -4.00
C ARG A 62 9.96 3.04 -4.63
N ILE A 63 8.76 3.00 -4.06
CA ILE A 63 7.59 2.29 -4.61
C ILE A 63 7.16 2.90 -5.95
N ARG A 64 7.10 4.24 -6.06
CA ARG A 64 6.83 4.91 -7.33
C ARG A 64 7.84 4.52 -8.40
N GLU A 65 9.13 4.56 -8.07
CA GLU A 65 10.23 4.23 -8.99
C GLU A 65 10.14 2.77 -9.46
N ALA A 66 9.73 1.86 -8.59
CA ALA A 66 9.58 0.44 -8.86
C ALA A 66 8.40 0.09 -9.78
N ALA A 67 7.32 0.86 -9.73
CA ALA A 67 6.10 0.62 -10.50
C ALA A 67 5.71 1.83 -11.35
N PRO A 68 6.54 2.29 -12.32
CA PRO A 68 6.40 3.60 -12.97
C PRO A 68 5.20 3.74 -13.93
N ASN A 69 4.59 2.64 -14.36
CA ASN A 69 3.45 2.65 -15.29
C ASN A 69 2.12 2.23 -14.64
N THR A 70 2.08 2.04 -13.33
CA THR A 70 0.84 1.83 -12.57
C THR A 70 0.38 3.15 -11.96
N HIS A 71 -0.93 3.41 -11.89
CA HIS A 71 -1.43 4.61 -11.22
C HIS A 71 -1.14 4.50 -9.71
N LEU A 72 -0.45 5.49 -9.14
CA LEU A 72 -0.09 5.46 -7.71
C LEU A 72 -0.91 6.45 -6.92
N MET A 73 -1.72 5.95 -5.99
CA MET A 73 -2.36 6.76 -4.96
C MET A 73 -1.52 6.75 -3.68
N SER A 74 -1.42 7.91 -3.01
CA SER A 74 -0.80 7.96 -1.69
C SER A 74 -1.52 8.91 -0.72
N ALA A 75 -1.30 8.70 0.57
CA ALA A 75 -1.84 9.50 1.66
C ALA A 75 -0.73 10.10 2.52
N ALA A 76 -0.93 11.32 3.00
CA ALA A 76 -0.15 11.88 4.10
C ALA A 76 -0.73 11.41 5.45
N PRO A 77 0.07 11.33 6.53
CA PRO A 77 -0.39 10.82 7.82
C PRO A 77 -1.71 11.45 8.28
N GLU A 78 -2.63 10.62 8.76
CA GLU A 78 -3.95 11.09 9.19
C GLU A 78 -3.79 12.09 10.35
N GLY A 79 -4.52 13.21 10.28
CA GLY A 79 -4.41 14.30 11.26
C GLY A 79 -3.14 15.15 11.15
N SER A 80 -2.31 14.98 10.12
CA SER A 80 -1.08 15.77 9.94
C SER A 80 -1.26 17.14 9.26
N PHE A 81 -2.51 17.54 9.00
CA PHE A 81 -2.86 18.83 8.41
C PHE A 81 -4.19 19.31 9.00
N VAL A 82 -4.29 20.61 9.30
CA VAL A 82 -5.46 21.19 9.98
C VAL A 82 -6.39 21.99 9.06
N ASN A 83 -5.96 22.28 7.83
CA ASN A 83 -6.71 23.05 6.84
C ASN A 83 -6.37 22.65 5.40
N SER A 84 -7.11 23.20 4.42
CA SER A 84 -6.94 22.89 3.00
C SER A 84 -5.60 23.33 2.42
N ALA A 85 -4.99 24.42 2.90
CA ALA A 85 -3.68 24.86 2.42
C ALA A 85 -2.56 23.87 2.82
N GLU A 86 -2.59 23.36 4.05
CA GLU A 86 -1.65 22.32 4.51
C GLU A 86 -1.89 21.00 3.78
N ALA A 87 -3.15 20.59 3.62
CA ALA A 87 -3.50 19.40 2.86
C ALA A 87 -3.01 19.48 1.41
N THR A 88 -3.17 20.64 0.76
CA THR A 88 -2.69 20.90 -0.60
C THR A 88 -1.18 20.75 -0.67
N ARG A 89 -0.45 21.31 0.31
CA ARG A 89 1.02 21.20 0.36
C ARG A 89 1.46 19.74 0.48
N LYS A 90 0.80 18.94 1.33
CA LYS A 90 1.07 17.50 1.48
C LYS A 90 0.77 16.71 0.20
N ALA A 91 -0.36 17.01 -0.46
CA ALA A 91 -0.69 16.40 -1.74
C ALA A 91 0.36 16.74 -2.81
N TYR A 92 0.80 18.00 -2.89
CA TYR A 92 1.85 18.41 -3.82
C TYR A 92 3.23 17.80 -3.52
N ASP A 93 3.58 17.57 -2.26
CA ASP A 93 4.82 16.86 -1.93
C ASP A 93 4.78 15.42 -2.49
N LEU A 94 3.65 14.71 -2.36
CA LEU A 94 3.45 13.38 -2.94
C LEU A 94 3.41 13.40 -4.48
N MET A 95 2.74 14.38 -5.08
CA MET A 95 2.70 14.52 -6.54
C MET A 95 4.07 14.89 -7.13
N ARG A 96 4.90 15.64 -6.39
CA ARG A 96 6.28 15.99 -6.81
C ARG A 96 7.16 14.75 -6.96
N ILE A 97 6.93 13.72 -6.14
CA ILE A 97 7.60 12.43 -6.28
C ILE A 97 6.90 11.48 -7.26
N GLY A 98 5.82 11.92 -7.93
CA GLY A 98 5.16 11.15 -9.00
C GLY A 98 3.93 10.35 -8.59
N CYS A 99 3.35 10.58 -7.40
CA CYS A 99 2.02 10.06 -7.09
C CYS A 99 0.98 10.71 -8.00
N ASP A 100 0.02 9.92 -8.48
CA ASP A 100 -1.00 10.31 -9.44
C ASP A 100 -2.30 10.79 -8.76
N SER A 101 -2.56 10.37 -7.52
CA SER A 101 -3.69 10.82 -6.71
C SER A 101 -3.41 10.87 -5.20
N PHE A 102 -4.24 11.63 -4.49
CA PHE A 102 -4.16 11.86 -3.06
C PHE A 102 -5.36 11.27 -2.34
N TYR A 103 -5.12 10.48 -1.30
CA TYR A 103 -6.20 9.97 -0.44
C TYR A 103 -6.44 10.90 0.76
N THR A 104 -7.71 11.19 1.04
CA THR A 104 -8.14 11.82 2.30
C THR A 104 -9.60 11.51 2.64
N ASN A 105 -9.85 11.26 3.91
CA ASN A 105 -11.18 11.08 4.51
C ASN A 105 -11.70 12.35 5.21
N ASN A 106 -11.10 13.51 4.95
CA ASN A 106 -11.51 14.80 5.50
C ASN A 106 -12.80 15.34 4.82
N SER A 107 -13.27 16.50 5.26
CA SER A 107 -14.54 17.07 4.82
C SER A 107 -14.61 17.35 3.31
N SER A 108 -15.82 17.32 2.77
CA SER A 108 -16.14 17.74 1.40
C SER A 108 -15.66 19.16 1.10
N ASP A 109 -15.70 20.08 2.06
CA ASP A 109 -15.14 21.43 1.91
C ASP A 109 -13.64 21.43 1.63
N LEU A 110 -12.87 20.61 2.37
CA LEU A 110 -11.44 20.46 2.14
C LEU A 110 -11.17 19.85 0.76
N ILE A 111 -11.94 18.83 0.38
CA ILE A 111 -11.82 18.18 -0.94
C ILE A 111 -12.15 19.16 -2.07
N LYS A 112 -13.15 20.02 -1.87
CA LYS A 112 -13.50 21.06 -2.83
C LYS A 112 -12.36 22.06 -3.02
N ASP A 113 -11.65 22.42 -1.96
CA ASP A 113 -10.47 23.27 -2.05
C ASP A 113 -9.31 22.57 -2.77
N LEU A 114 -9.02 21.30 -2.44
CA LEU A 114 -8.04 20.48 -3.16
C LEU A 114 -8.36 20.38 -4.66
N ARG A 115 -9.64 20.23 -5.00
CA ARG A 115 -10.11 20.17 -6.38
C ARG A 115 -9.88 21.47 -7.15
N LYS A 116 -10.04 22.64 -6.51
CA LYS A 116 -9.74 23.95 -7.15
C LYS A 116 -8.27 24.04 -7.58
N GLU A 117 -7.39 23.39 -6.82
CA GLU A 117 -5.96 23.29 -7.07
C GLU A 117 -5.60 22.10 -7.98
N ASN A 118 -6.59 21.45 -8.60
CA ASN A 118 -6.43 20.28 -9.48
C ASN A 118 -5.77 19.06 -8.81
N VAL A 119 -5.85 18.93 -7.49
CA VAL A 119 -5.44 17.70 -6.79
C VAL A 119 -6.53 16.64 -7.00
N PRO A 120 -6.23 15.49 -7.64
CA PRO A 120 -7.18 14.40 -7.79
C PRO A 120 -7.29 13.62 -6.47
N VAL A 121 -8.47 13.69 -5.85
CA VAL A 121 -8.71 13.10 -4.53
C VAL A 121 -9.53 11.82 -4.64
N VAL A 122 -9.09 10.75 -3.98
CA VAL A 122 -9.94 9.62 -3.62
C VAL A 122 -10.32 9.77 -2.14
N SER A 123 -11.61 9.64 -1.85
CA SER A 123 -12.13 9.77 -0.48
C SER A 123 -12.74 8.47 0.01
N HIS A 124 -13.47 8.50 1.14
CA HIS A 124 -13.90 7.29 1.83
C HIS A 124 -15.29 7.46 2.48
N VAL A 125 -16.18 6.48 2.27
CA VAL A 125 -17.47 6.33 2.99
C VAL A 125 -17.64 4.93 3.58
N GLY A 126 -18.57 4.80 4.52
CA GLY A 126 -18.82 3.54 5.23
C GLY A 126 -18.00 3.48 6.50
N LEU A 127 -17.33 2.36 6.74
CA LEU A 127 -16.39 2.24 7.84
C LEU A 127 -15.11 2.99 7.50
N VAL A 128 -14.98 4.25 7.94
CA VAL A 128 -13.73 4.99 7.85
C VAL A 128 -12.89 4.72 9.11
N PRO A 129 -11.73 4.04 9.05
CA PRO A 129 -10.98 3.59 10.23
C PRO A 129 -10.64 4.71 11.23
N GLY A 130 -10.21 5.87 10.76
CA GLY A 130 -9.89 7.02 11.62
C GLY A 130 -11.11 7.64 12.32
N ASN A 131 -12.31 7.45 11.76
CA ASN A 131 -13.55 7.92 12.36
C ASN A 131 -14.24 6.87 13.24
N ARG A 132 -13.58 5.75 13.55
CA ARG A 132 -14.19 4.64 14.31
C ARG A 132 -14.80 5.05 15.65
N ASN A 133 -14.27 6.08 16.30
CA ASN A 133 -14.81 6.56 17.58
C ASN A 133 -16.20 7.20 17.43
N TRP A 134 -16.47 7.83 16.29
CA TRP A 134 -17.79 8.39 15.97
C TRP A 134 -18.80 7.30 15.60
N THR A 135 -18.33 6.20 15.02
CA THR A 135 -19.19 5.13 14.52
C THR A 135 -19.35 3.96 15.50
N GLY A 136 -18.65 3.95 16.65
CA GLY A 136 -18.73 2.88 17.63
C GLY A 136 -17.86 1.65 17.30
N GLY A 137 -16.69 1.88 16.72
CA GLY A 137 -15.67 0.88 16.42
C GLY A 137 -15.69 0.38 14.98
N PHE A 138 -14.93 -0.69 14.74
CA PHE A 138 -14.84 -1.36 13.44
C PHE A 138 -16.08 -2.21 13.19
N ARG A 139 -17.10 -1.62 12.58
CA ARG A 139 -18.36 -2.28 12.26
C ARG A 139 -18.87 -1.89 10.88
N ALA A 140 -19.79 -2.69 10.36
CA ALA A 140 -20.51 -2.33 9.15
C ALA A 140 -21.37 -1.07 9.36
N ILE A 141 -21.42 -0.23 8.34
CA ILE A 141 -22.22 1.00 8.28
C ILE A 141 -23.26 0.85 7.17
N GLY A 142 -24.49 1.29 7.41
CA GLY A 142 -25.58 1.20 6.43
C GLY A 142 -26.46 -0.03 6.62
N LYS A 143 -26.48 -0.61 7.83
CA LYS A 143 -27.32 -1.78 8.12
C LYS A 143 -28.79 -1.42 8.38
N THR A 144 -29.07 -0.18 8.78
CA THR A 144 -30.42 0.37 8.89
C THR A 144 -30.68 1.37 7.76
N ALA A 145 -31.94 1.70 7.52
CA ALA A 145 -32.31 2.66 6.48
C ALA A 145 -31.69 4.05 6.74
N GLU A 146 -31.63 4.47 8.01
CA GLU A 146 -31.06 5.74 8.46
C GLU A 146 -29.55 5.82 8.21
N GLU A 147 -28.82 4.75 8.52
CA GLU A 147 -27.39 4.70 8.20
C GLU A 147 -27.17 4.63 6.69
N ALA A 148 -27.97 3.85 5.96
CA ALA A 148 -27.80 3.65 4.53
C ALA A 148 -28.03 4.96 3.75
N ILE A 149 -29.05 5.75 4.11
CA ILE A 149 -29.26 7.06 3.50
C ILE A 149 -28.13 8.03 3.86
N GLY A 150 -27.55 7.92 5.06
CA GLY A 150 -26.36 8.67 5.46
C GLY A 150 -25.16 8.39 4.55
N VAL A 151 -24.89 7.11 4.26
CA VAL A 151 -23.81 6.70 3.33
C VAL A 151 -24.04 7.28 1.92
N VAL A 152 -25.29 7.20 1.42
CA VAL A 152 -25.62 7.75 0.09
C VAL A 152 -25.43 9.26 0.04
N ARG A 153 -25.90 9.99 1.06
CA ARG A 153 -25.73 11.45 1.14
C ARG A 153 -24.26 11.84 1.20
N HIS A 154 -23.48 11.19 2.06
CA HIS A 154 -22.05 11.47 2.18
C HIS A 154 -21.31 11.19 0.86
N ALA A 155 -21.62 10.08 0.18
CA ALA A 155 -21.03 9.80 -1.13
C ALA A 155 -21.35 10.87 -2.18
N MET A 156 -22.60 11.37 -2.21
CA MET A 156 -22.99 12.45 -3.11
C MET A 156 -22.32 13.79 -2.76
N GLU A 157 -22.16 14.10 -1.47
CA GLU A 157 -21.44 15.29 -1.02
C GLU A 157 -19.97 15.28 -1.46
N LEU A 158 -19.32 14.11 -1.42
CA LEU A 158 -17.94 13.93 -1.88
C LEU A 158 -17.82 13.98 -3.42
N ASP A 159 -18.83 13.46 -4.14
CA ASP A 159 -18.95 13.58 -5.60
C ASP A 159 -19.11 15.04 -6.03
N ASP A 160 -19.98 15.79 -5.37
CA ASP A 160 -20.20 17.22 -5.60
C ASP A 160 -18.97 18.07 -5.24
N ALA A 161 -18.17 17.63 -4.26
CA ALA A 161 -16.88 18.26 -3.92
C ALA A 161 -15.82 18.06 -5.01
N GLY A 162 -16.00 17.09 -5.91
CA GLY A 162 -15.10 16.83 -7.04
C GLY A 162 -14.02 15.80 -6.77
N ALA A 163 -14.24 14.89 -5.80
CA ALA A 163 -13.45 13.68 -5.68
C ALA A 163 -13.52 12.86 -6.98
N ILE A 164 -12.43 12.14 -7.30
CA ILE A 164 -12.34 11.28 -8.49
C ILE A 164 -12.71 9.82 -8.18
N GLY A 165 -12.66 9.44 -6.90
CA GLY A 165 -12.95 8.11 -6.44
C GLY A 165 -13.38 8.10 -4.97
N LEU A 166 -13.96 6.97 -4.56
CA LEU A 166 -14.51 6.76 -3.25
C LEU A 166 -14.33 5.31 -2.83
N GLU A 167 -13.51 5.08 -1.81
CA GLU A 167 -13.47 3.82 -1.08
C GLU A 167 -14.81 3.63 -0.34
N VAL A 168 -15.45 2.48 -0.56
CA VAL A 168 -16.71 2.08 0.06
C VAL A 168 -16.39 0.87 0.93
N GLU A 169 -16.16 1.13 2.22
CA GLU A 169 -15.67 0.12 3.16
C GLU A 169 -16.81 -0.44 4.04
N VAL A 170 -16.96 -1.77 4.01
CA VAL A 170 -17.86 -2.55 4.89
C VAL A 170 -19.30 -1.99 4.93
N VAL A 171 -19.79 -1.54 3.78
CA VAL A 171 -21.19 -1.17 3.50
C VAL A 171 -21.94 -2.37 2.87
N PRO A 172 -23.21 -2.66 3.22
CA PRO A 172 -23.97 -3.73 2.59
C PRO A 172 -24.03 -3.61 1.05
N PRO A 173 -23.88 -4.72 0.29
CA PRO A 173 -23.79 -4.66 -1.17
C PRO A 173 -24.97 -3.96 -1.86
N LYS A 174 -26.20 -4.14 -1.37
CA LYS A 174 -27.38 -3.45 -1.90
C LYS A 174 -27.30 -1.92 -1.73
N VAL A 175 -26.66 -1.43 -0.68
CA VAL A 175 -26.46 0.00 -0.46
C VAL A 175 -25.31 0.50 -1.33
N ALA A 176 -24.19 -0.23 -1.41
CA ALA A 176 -23.06 0.11 -2.26
C ALA A 176 -23.44 0.18 -3.76
N GLU A 177 -24.33 -0.70 -4.23
CA GLU A 177 -24.90 -0.64 -5.57
C GLU A 177 -25.65 0.68 -5.82
N ILE A 178 -26.45 1.13 -4.85
CA ILE A 178 -27.20 2.38 -4.96
C ILE A 178 -26.25 3.58 -4.94
N VAL A 179 -25.24 3.58 -4.07
CA VAL A 179 -24.18 4.61 -4.06
C VAL A 179 -23.52 4.70 -5.43
N THR A 180 -23.07 3.57 -5.97
CA THR A 180 -22.36 3.49 -7.27
C THR A 180 -23.18 4.07 -8.42
N LYS A 181 -24.50 3.86 -8.41
CA LYS A 181 -25.44 4.41 -9.41
C LYS A 181 -25.75 5.90 -9.23
N LYS A 182 -25.54 6.45 -8.03
CA LYS A 182 -25.90 7.85 -7.69
C LYS A 182 -24.77 8.83 -7.94
N VAL A 183 -23.52 8.38 -7.91
CA VAL A 183 -22.33 9.23 -8.04
C VAL A 183 -21.66 9.08 -9.41
N LYS A 184 -20.95 10.13 -9.85
CA LYS A 184 -20.16 10.15 -11.09
C LYS A 184 -18.73 9.69 -10.88
N LEU A 185 -18.16 9.90 -9.70
CA LEU A 185 -16.85 9.37 -9.29
C LEU A 185 -16.82 7.82 -9.30
N LEU A 186 -15.61 7.26 -9.27
CA LEU A 186 -15.41 5.81 -9.14
C LEU A 186 -15.74 5.34 -7.73
N THR A 187 -16.53 4.28 -7.59
CA THR A 187 -16.65 3.59 -6.30
C THR A 187 -15.73 2.40 -6.23
N ILE A 188 -15.02 2.22 -5.12
CA ILE A 188 -14.03 1.15 -4.95
C ILE A 188 -14.41 0.38 -3.70
N SER A 189 -14.83 -0.88 -3.86
CA SER A 189 -15.27 -1.70 -2.73
C SER A 189 -14.10 -2.20 -1.91
N MET A 190 -14.18 -1.99 -0.60
CA MET A 190 -13.37 -2.68 0.41
C MET A 190 -14.31 -3.46 1.33
N GLY A 191 -14.74 -4.63 0.86
CA GLY A 191 -15.73 -5.44 1.56
C GLY A 191 -17.19 -5.01 1.39
N SER A 192 -17.50 -4.32 0.30
CA SER A 192 -18.85 -3.87 -0.06
C SER A 192 -19.46 -4.60 -1.26
N GLY A 193 -18.85 -5.71 -1.66
CA GLY A 193 -19.34 -6.58 -2.74
C GLY A 193 -18.92 -6.10 -4.13
N SER A 194 -19.39 -6.82 -5.15
CA SER A 194 -18.89 -6.69 -6.52
C SER A 194 -19.63 -5.64 -7.36
N THR A 195 -20.47 -4.80 -6.77
CA THR A 195 -21.28 -3.80 -7.50
C THR A 195 -20.59 -2.44 -7.67
N CYS A 196 -19.49 -2.19 -6.97
CA CYS A 196 -18.68 -0.99 -7.15
C CYS A 196 -17.88 -1.03 -8.47
N ASP A 197 -17.37 0.13 -8.90
CA ASP A 197 -16.53 0.25 -10.10
C ASP A 197 -15.11 -0.33 -9.93
N GLY A 198 -14.71 -0.65 -8.70
CA GLY A 198 -13.42 -1.27 -8.41
C GLY A 198 -13.45 -2.14 -7.16
N GLN A 199 -12.35 -2.86 -6.94
CA GLN A 199 -12.08 -3.61 -5.73
C GLN A 199 -10.72 -3.24 -5.17
N TYR A 200 -10.64 -3.13 -3.85
CA TYR A 200 -9.44 -2.79 -3.12
C TYR A 200 -9.18 -3.80 -1.99
N LEU A 201 -7.93 -4.27 -1.89
CA LEU A 201 -7.42 -5.12 -0.82
C LEU A 201 -5.97 -4.74 -0.49
N PHE A 202 -5.48 -5.21 0.65
CA PHE A 202 -4.07 -5.09 1.00
C PHE A 202 -3.24 -6.24 0.43
N SER A 203 -1.98 -5.98 0.05
CA SER A 203 -1.09 -7.02 -0.50
C SER A 203 -0.87 -8.16 0.49
N GLN A 204 -0.73 -7.89 1.78
CA GLN A 204 -0.63 -8.92 2.82
C GLN A 204 -1.81 -9.89 2.83
N ASP A 205 -3.00 -9.38 2.51
CA ASP A 205 -4.24 -10.14 2.48
C ASP A 205 -4.29 -11.02 1.22
N VAL A 206 -3.97 -10.42 0.06
CA VAL A 206 -3.96 -11.11 -1.24
C VAL A 206 -2.88 -12.20 -1.27
N LEU A 207 -1.67 -11.88 -0.79
CA LEU A 207 -0.51 -12.76 -0.75
C LEU A 207 -0.53 -13.73 0.43
N GLY A 208 -1.42 -13.51 1.41
CA GLY A 208 -1.67 -14.42 2.53
C GLY A 208 -0.52 -14.47 3.53
N TYR A 209 0.02 -13.30 3.90
CA TYR A 209 0.99 -13.17 4.99
C TYR A 209 0.50 -12.31 6.16
N THR A 210 -0.77 -11.86 6.14
CA THR A 210 -1.38 -11.15 7.28
C THR A 210 -1.24 -11.94 8.58
N GLU A 211 -0.73 -11.26 9.62
CA GLU A 211 -0.58 -11.82 10.96
C GLU A 211 -1.77 -11.44 11.85
N GLY A 212 -2.16 -12.33 12.76
CA GLY A 212 -3.26 -12.09 13.69
C GLY A 212 -4.64 -12.18 13.04
N HIS A 213 -5.42 -11.09 13.10
CA HIS A 213 -6.81 -11.07 12.64
C HIS A 213 -6.91 -10.70 11.16
N MET A 214 -7.35 -11.67 10.35
CA MET A 214 -7.69 -11.47 8.94
C MET A 214 -9.06 -10.78 8.82
N PRO A 215 -9.18 -9.58 8.22
CA PRO A 215 -10.48 -8.98 7.94
C PRO A 215 -11.41 -9.94 7.19
N ARG A 216 -12.66 -10.05 7.61
CA ARG A 216 -13.67 -10.95 7.01
C ARG A 216 -13.91 -10.73 5.52
N HIS A 217 -13.56 -9.54 5.02
CA HIS A 217 -13.78 -9.12 3.64
C HIS A 217 -12.53 -9.26 2.76
N ALA A 218 -11.42 -9.72 3.33
CA ALA A 218 -10.23 -10.07 2.59
C ALA A 218 -10.39 -11.39 1.85
N ARG A 219 -9.58 -11.60 0.81
CA ARG A 219 -9.49 -12.86 0.09
C ARG A 219 -8.03 -13.21 -0.18
N VAL A 220 -7.65 -14.39 0.27
CA VAL A 220 -6.30 -14.94 0.13
C VAL A 220 -6.18 -15.68 -1.20
N TYR A 221 -5.13 -15.38 -1.97
CA TYR A 221 -4.85 -16.01 -3.26
C TYR A 221 -3.55 -16.83 -3.25
N LYS A 222 -2.64 -16.55 -2.32
CA LYS A 222 -1.38 -17.28 -2.07
C LYS A 222 -1.11 -17.42 -0.58
N ASN A 223 -0.18 -18.29 -0.18
CA ASN A 223 0.19 -18.52 1.22
C ASN A 223 1.64 -18.11 1.47
N PHE A 224 1.93 -16.82 1.41
CA PHE A 224 3.29 -16.31 1.62
C PHE A 224 3.75 -16.50 3.05
N LYS A 225 2.84 -16.61 4.01
CA LYS A 225 3.19 -16.95 5.40
C LYS A 225 4.00 -18.24 5.49
N GLU A 226 3.56 -19.29 4.78
CA GLU A 226 4.28 -20.57 4.75
C GLU A 226 5.65 -20.43 4.07
N GLU A 227 5.70 -19.72 2.95
CA GLU A 227 6.95 -19.51 2.20
C GLU A 227 7.97 -18.68 3.00
N PHE A 228 7.53 -17.62 3.69
CA PHE A 228 8.36 -16.85 4.59
C PHE A 228 8.83 -17.67 5.79
N SER A 229 8.00 -18.57 6.31
CA SER A 229 8.40 -19.50 7.37
C SER A 229 9.50 -20.46 6.89
N LYS A 230 9.36 -21.03 5.69
CA LYS A 230 10.39 -21.87 5.06
C LYS A 230 11.69 -21.10 4.87
N LEU A 231 11.62 -19.89 4.32
CA LEU A 231 12.77 -19.03 4.11
C LEU A 231 13.46 -18.64 5.43
N HIS A 232 12.68 -18.31 6.46
CA HIS A 232 13.22 -18.02 7.79
C HIS A 232 13.96 -19.23 8.38
N LYS A 233 13.39 -20.44 8.25
CA LYS A 233 14.07 -21.67 8.68
C LYS A 233 15.39 -21.86 7.94
N GLN A 234 15.41 -21.68 6.63
CA GLN A 234 16.64 -21.78 5.83
C GLN A 234 17.70 -20.77 6.27
N ARG A 235 17.32 -19.52 6.61
CA ARG A 235 18.26 -18.53 7.17
C ARG A 235 18.87 -19.03 8.49
N VAL A 236 18.05 -19.56 9.39
CA VAL A 236 18.52 -20.10 10.67
C VAL A 236 19.46 -21.28 10.47
N ASP A 237 19.11 -22.20 9.57
CA ASP A 237 19.93 -23.39 9.29
C ASP A 237 21.28 -23.00 8.66
N ALA A 238 21.29 -22.08 7.68
CA ALA A 238 22.52 -21.56 7.08
C ALA A 238 23.44 -20.90 8.12
N TYR A 239 22.89 -20.12 9.05
CA TYR A 239 23.69 -19.53 10.13
C TYR A 239 24.25 -20.58 11.09
N LYS A 240 23.52 -21.65 11.38
CA LYS A 240 24.04 -22.76 12.20
C LYS A 240 25.18 -23.50 11.52
N GLU A 241 25.08 -23.71 10.21
CA GLU A 241 26.15 -24.31 9.42
C GLU A 241 27.40 -23.43 9.45
N TYR A 242 27.23 -22.12 9.20
CA TYR A 242 28.33 -21.17 9.30
C TYR A 242 28.98 -21.13 10.69
N ILE A 243 28.17 -21.09 11.76
CA ILE A 243 28.67 -21.15 13.14
C ILE A 243 29.54 -22.40 13.35
N LYS A 244 29.06 -23.57 12.89
CA LYS A 244 29.80 -24.83 13.00
C LYS A 244 31.12 -24.79 12.23
N ASP A 245 31.14 -24.23 11.03
CA ASP A 245 32.37 -24.09 10.24
C ASP A 245 33.40 -23.22 10.96
N VAL A 246 32.96 -22.10 11.55
CA VAL A 246 33.84 -21.20 12.32
C VAL A 246 34.36 -21.88 13.59
N GLU A 247 33.49 -22.48 14.40
CA GLU A 247 33.88 -23.14 15.66
C GLU A 247 34.81 -24.33 15.43
N SER A 248 34.61 -25.05 14.32
CA SER A 248 35.47 -26.19 13.94
C SER A 248 36.70 -25.78 13.11
N LYS A 249 36.92 -24.48 12.88
CA LYS A 249 37.99 -23.92 12.03
C LYS A 249 38.03 -24.50 10.61
N LYS A 250 36.87 -24.85 10.05
CA LYS A 250 36.69 -25.37 8.68
C LYS A 250 36.35 -24.29 7.65
N PHE A 251 36.33 -23.03 8.08
CA PHE A 251 36.22 -21.89 7.19
C PHE A 251 37.59 -21.53 6.59
N ASP A 252 38.23 -22.49 5.91
CA ASP A 252 39.62 -22.42 5.45
C ASP A 252 39.81 -22.86 3.98
N ASP A 253 38.73 -22.85 3.19
CA ASP A 253 38.77 -23.21 1.76
C ASP A 253 39.83 -22.34 1.01
N PRO A 254 40.82 -22.94 0.33
CA PRO A 254 41.82 -22.24 -0.48
C PRO A 254 41.26 -21.29 -1.54
N LYS A 255 39.99 -21.44 -1.96
CA LYS A 255 39.33 -20.53 -2.89
C LYS A 255 38.93 -19.18 -2.27
N ILE A 256 38.76 -19.15 -0.94
CA ILE A 256 38.35 -17.96 -0.18
C ILE A 256 39.44 -17.46 0.76
N THR A 257 40.54 -18.19 0.89
CA THR A 257 41.74 -17.78 1.62
C THR A 257 42.83 -17.32 0.65
N VAL A 258 43.72 -16.45 1.13
CA VAL A 258 44.87 -15.97 0.36
C VAL A 258 46.15 -16.58 0.91
N GLY A 259 47.01 -17.06 0.03
CA GLY A 259 48.34 -17.53 0.39
C GLY A 259 49.35 -16.39 0.50
N ILE A 260 50.45 -16.65 1.21
CA ILE A 260 51.68 -15.87 1.17
C ILE A 260 52.74 -16.71 0.45
N GLU A 261 53.54 -16.09 -0.42
CA GLU A 261 54.69 -16.77 -1.02
C GLU A 261 55.69 -17.14 0.07
N ASP A 262 56.25 -18.35 0.03
CA ASP A 262 57.15 -18.87 1.08
C ASP A 262 58.29 -17.89 1.42
N ARG A 263 58.89 -17.24 0.40
CA ARG A 263 59.97 -16.25 0.60
C ARG A 263 59.56 -15.05 1.44
N GLU A 264 58.33 -14.56 1.29
CA GLU A 264 57.82 -13.41 2.05
C GLU A 264 57.40 -13.85 3.45
N TYR A 265 56.93 -15.10 3.61
CA TYR A 265 56.63 -15.69 4.91
C TYR A 265 57.89 -15.85 5.77
N ASP A 266 58.99 -16.35 5.21
CA ASP A 266 60.27 -16.48 5.91
C ASP A 266 60.82 -15.11 6.35
N LYS A 267 60.72 -14.10 5.48
CA LYS A 267 61.10 -12.73 5.81
C LYS A 267 60.22 -12.17 6.94
N PHE A 268 58.91 -12.43 6.90
CA PHE A 268 57.98 -12.06 7.97
C PHE A 268 58.37 -12.68 9.31
N LEU A 269 58.69 -13.99 9.36
CA LEU A 269 59.12 -14.66 10.59
C LEU A 269 60.36 -13.99 11.21
N ASN A 270 61.37 -13.68 10.39
CA ASN A 270 62.59 -12.97 10.84
C ASN A 270 62.33 -11.54 11.37
N LEU A 271 61.29 -10.87 10.86
CA LEU A 271 60.90 -9.54 11.33
C LEU A 271 60.15 -9.63 12.67
N VAL A 272 59.29 -10.65 12.85
CA VAL A 272 58.52 -10.87 14.07
C VAL A 272 59.42 -11.22 15.25
N GLU A 273 60.45 -12.04 15.07
CA GLU A 273 61.40 -12.40 16.15
C GLU A 273 62.18 -11.20 16.72
N LYS A 274 62.22 -10.07 16.00
CA LYS A 274 62.91 -8.85 16.41
C LYS A 274 62.01 -7.85 17.14
N ILE A 275 60.72 -8.16 17.31
CA ILE A 275 59.74 -7.41 18.10
C ILE A 275 59.75 -7.94 19.53
#